data_AF-A0AA38U7K2-F1
#
_entry.id   AF-A0AA38U7K2-F1
#
_cell.length_a   1.000
_cell.length_b   1.000
_cell.length_c   1.000
_cell.angle_alpha   90.00
_cell.angle_beta   90.00
_cell.angle_gamma   90.00
#
_symmetry.space_group_name_H-M   'P 1'
#
loop_
_entity.id
_entity.type
_entity.pdbx_description
1 polymer ?
#
loop_
_entity_poly.entity_id
_entity_poly.type
_entity_poly.pdbx_seq_one_letter_code
_entity_poly.pdbx_strand_id
1 'polypeptide(L)'
;MVPANSNSVGALIAAGITLGTGQWQSTWAWRAPSLFQGIFSLLCIIVLPFIPESPRWLVNKGLYEEARTVVAQTNANGNLADPVVIAVFKEIVDTLNWEKENLMTFKETIKHPVSRKRLLIGMSPGPFSCIAGNIIASYYLGPELDTAGITSYNQQLKANVVLNVWCLGCALAGTQLIARWGRKPTALLSQCLLITCLFIIGGLSKMYADNPDGASKGLVYGDVAVMFLFQGFYSIAWTPLLYLYPPEVMNYAIRANGLAFSSFMLNALA
;
A
#
# COMPACT_ATOMS: atom_id res chain seq x y z
N MET A 1 3.96 -8.23 7.14
CA MET A 1 4.46 -8.21 5.75
C MET A 1 3.39 -8.54 4.70
N VAL A 2 2.27 -9.21 5.07
CA VAL A 2 1.13 -9.51 4.17
C VAL A 2 0.33 -8.30 3.60
N PRO A 3 0.13 -7.16 4.31
CA PRO A 3 -0.86 -6.17 3.87
C PRO A 3 -0.52 -5.45 2.56
N ALA A 4 0.77 -5.27 2.24
CA ALA A 4 1.18 -4.58 1.01
C ALA A 4 0.82 -5.33 -0.27
N ASN A 5 0.99 -6.66 -0.27
CA ASN A 5 0.75 -7.50 -1.44
C ASN A 5 -0.75 -7.68 -1.70
N SER A 6 -1.58 -7.58 -0.66
CA SER A 6 -3.03 -7.73 -0.78
C SER A 6 -3.68 -6.69 -1.70
N ASN A 7 -3.17 -5.45 -1.70
CA ASN A 7 -3.67 -4.39 -2.58
C ASN A 7 -3.38 -4.66 -4.06
N SER A 8 -2.16 -5.10 -4.39
CA SER A 8 -1.79 -5.42 -5.77
C SER A 8 -2.54 -6.65 -6.32
N VAL A 9 -2.81 -7.64 -5.46
CA VAL A 9 -3.63 -8.81 -5.83
C VAL A 9 -5.08 -8.39 -6.07
N GLY A 10 -5.65 -7.54 -5.22
CA GLY A 10 -7.00 -6.99 -5.41
C GLY A 10 -7.13 -6.18 -6.70
N ALA A 11 -6.14 -5.34 -7.00
CA ALA A 11 -6.09 -4.55 -8.23
C ALA A 11 -6.02 -5.45 -9.48
N LEU A 12 -5.21 -6.52 -9.44
CA LEU A 12 -5.13 -7.49 -10.54
C LEU A 12 -6.45 -8.24 -10.77
N ILE A 13 -7.11 -8.69 -9.70
CA ILE A 13 -8.41 -9.36 -9.79
C ILE A 13 -9.45 -8.40 -10.36
N ALA A 14 -9.48 -7.16 -9.88
CA ALA A 14 -10.40 -6.14 -10.39
C ALA A 14 -10.15 -5.83 -11.88
N ALA A 15 -8.89 -5.68 -12.29
CA ALA A 15 -8.52 -5.45 -13.69
C ALA A 15 -8.91 -6.64 -14.58
N GLY A 16 -8.71 -7.88 -14.11
CA GLY A 16 -9.13 -9.10 -14.81
C GLY A 16 -10.64 -9.22 -14.98
N ILE A 17 -11.41 -8.94 -13.93
CA ILE A 17 -12.88 -8.93 -13.99
C ILE A 17 -13.35 -7.85 -14.97
N THR A 18 -12.75 -6.67 -14.92
CA THR A 18 -13.11 -5.54 -15.81
C THR A 18 -12.77 -5.86 -17.27
N LEU A 19 -11.68 -6.58 -17.53
CA LEU A 19 -11.36 -7.07 -18.87
C LEU A 19 -12.41 -8.06 -19.39
N GLY A 20 -12.92 -8.94 -18.52
CA GLY A 20 -13.98 -9.89 -18.87
C GLY A 20 -15.34 -9.23 -19.11
N THR A 21 -15.70 -8.22 -18.31
CA THR A 21 -16.99 -7.53 -18.43
C THR A 21 -16.97 -6.36 -19.42
N GLY A 22 -15.80 -5.85 -19.78
CA GLY A 22 -15.62 -4.73 -20.71
C GLY A 22 -16.06 -5.03 -22.16
N GLN A 23 -16.24 -6.32 -22.51
CA GLN A 23 -16.77 -6.73 -23.81
C GLN A 23 -18.31 -6.70 -23.86
N TRP A 24 -18.98 -6.50 -22.73
CA TRP A 24 -20.43 -6.51 -22.65
C TRP A 24 -21.00 -5.16 -23.11
N GLN A 25 -21.90 -5.18 -24.08
CA GLN A 25 -22.61 -3.99 -24.57
C GLN A 25 -23.82 -3.61 -23.68
N SER A 26 -23.91 -4.18 -22.47
CA SER A 26 -25.03 -4.00 -21.54
C SER A 26 -24.60 -3.18 -20.33
N THR A 27 -25.55 -2.54 -19.64
CA THR A 27 -25.33 -1.83 -18.37
C THR A 27 -24.67 -2.71 -17.29
N TRP A 28 -24.74 -4.03 -17.45
CA TRP A 28 -24.04 -4.99 -16.58
C TRP A 28 -22.51 -4.93 -16.66
N ALA A 29 -21.92 -4.33 -17.70
CA ALA A 29 -20.47 -4.20 -17.89
C ALA A 29 -19.77 -3.51 -16.70
N TRP A 30 -20.40 -2.49 -16.11
CA TRP A 30 -19.87 -1.77 -14.95
C TRP A 30 -20.48 -2.24 -13.62
N ARG A 31 -21.72 -2.74 -13.61
CA ARG A 31 -22.39 -3.22 -12.39
C ARG A 31 -21.80 -4.52 -11.86
N ALA A 32 -21.43 -5.44 -12.74
CA ALA A 32 -20.88 -6.73 -12.35
C ALA A 32 -19.53 -6.58 -11.60
N PRO A 33 -18.51 -5.83 -12.10
CA PRO A 33 -17.28 -5.60 -11.36
C PRO A 33 -17.51 -4.99 -9.97
N SER A 34 -18.42 -4.01 -9.85
CA SER A 34 -18.77 -3.41 -8.56
C SER A 34 -19.40 -4.40 -7.58
N LEU A 35 -20.27 -5.29 -8.06
CA LEU A 35 -20.86 -6.35 -7.22
C LEU A 35 -19.82 -7.37 -6.77
N PHE A 36 -18.91 -7.78 -7.66
CA PHE A 36 -17.83 -8.71 -7.32
C PHE A 36 -16.89 -8.15 -6.24
N GLN A 37 -16.63 -6.84 -6.22
CA GLN A 37 -15.87 -6.20 -5.14
C GLN A 37 -16.55 -6.38 -3.77
N GLY A 38 -17.89 -6.32 -3.72
CA GLY A 38 -18.67 -6.53 -2.50
C GLY A 38 -18.59 -7.96 -1.94
N ILE A 39 -18.35 -8.96 -2.78
CA ILE A 39 -18.23 -10.37 -2.36
C ILE A 39 -17.04 -10.55 -1.42
N PHE A 40 -15.91 -9.89 -1.68
CA PHE A 40 -14.74 -9.95 -0.81
C PHE A 40 -15.02 -9.34 0.57
N SER A 41 -15.76 -8.24 0.64
CA SER A 41 -16.19 -7.64 1.91
C SER A 41 -17.10 -8.57 2.71
N LEU A 42 -18.03 -9.28 2.04
CA LEU A 42 -18.89 -10.27 2.69
C LEU A 42 -18.09 -11.45 3.23
N LEU A 43 -17.12 -11.95 2.46
CA LEU A 43 -16.20 -13.00 2.91
C LEU A 43 -15.44 -12.58 4.18
N CYS A 44 -14.95 -11.33 4.23
CA CYS A 44 -14.30 -10.81 5.44
C CYS A 44 -15.24 -10.82 6.66
N ILE A 45 -16.51 -10.45 6.50
CA ILE A 45 -17.50 -10.48 7.59
C ILE A 45 -17.77 -11.90 8.08
N ILE A 46 -17.82 -12.87 7.17
CA ILE A 46 -18.05 -14.28 7.51
C ILE A 46 -16.86 -14.88 8.25
N VAL A 47 -15.63 -14.50 7.89
CA VAL A 47 -14.40 -15.01 8.53
C VAL A 47 -14.10 -14.31 9.86
N LEU A 48 -14.54 -13.06 10.03
CA LEU A 48 -14.31 -12.25 11.23
C LEU A 48 -14.58 -12.98 12.56
N PRO A 49 -15.72 -13.69 12.77
CA PRO A 49 -15.99 -14.40 14.03
C PRO A 49 -15.05 -15.58 14.32
N PHE A 50 -14.26 -16.05 13.35
CA PHE A 50 -13.30 -17.14 13.52
C PHE A 50 -11.87 -16.65 13.83
N ILE A 51 -11.61 -15.35 13.73
CA ILE A 51 -10.29 -14.77 14.00
C ILE A 51 -10.18 -14.47 15.50
N PRO A 52 -9.14 -14.96 16.19
CA PRO A 52 -8.95 -14.64 17.60
C PRO A 52 -8.69 -13.14 17.77
N GLU A 53 -9.25 -12.58 18.84
CA GLU A 53 -9.06 -11.17 19.17
C GLU A 53 -7.59 -10.83 19.45
N SER A 54 -7.23 -9.57 19.22
CA SER A 54 -5.85 -9.11 19.41
C SER A 54 -5.39 -9.31 20.88
N PRO A 55 -4.28 -10.02 21.15
CA PRO A 55 -3.77 -10.20 22.52
C PRO A 55 -3.58 -8.89 23.28
N ARG A 56 -3.17 -7.83 22.58
CA ARG A 56 -2.99 -6.50 23.16
C ARG A 56 -4.31 -5.87 23.60
N TRP A 57 -5.38 -6.08 22.85
CA TRP A 57 -6.71 -5.60 23.22
C TRP A 57 -7.27 -6.34 24.44
N LEU A 58 -7.10 -7.67 24.47
CA LEU A 58 -7.50 -8.52 25.60
C LEU A 58 -6.80 -8.11 26.90
N VAL A 59 -5.48 -7.89 26.87
CA VAL A 59 -4.73 -7.36 28.02
C VAL A 59 -5.23 -5.98 28.44
N ASN A 60 -5.53 -5.09 27.48
CA ASN A 60 -6.05 -3.77 27.81
C ASN A 60 -7.40 -3.83 28.56
N LYS A 61 -8.25 -4.81 28.21
CA LYS A 61 -9.53 -5.10 28.87
C LYS A 61 -9.39 -5.89 30.18
N GLY A 62 -8.19 -6.32 30.56
CA GLY A 62 -7.93 -7.12 31.76
C GLY A 62 -8.16 -8.62 31.59
N LEU A 63 -8.37 -9.10 30.36
CA LEU A 63 -8.58 -10.52 30.03
C LEU A 63 -7.23 -11.22 29.78
N TYR A 64 -6.44 -11.38 30.86
CA TYR A 64 -5.06 -11.88 30.79
C TYR A 64 -4.96 -13.35 30.35
N GLU A 65 -5.86 -14.21 30.83
CA GLU A 65 -5.84 -15.66 30.49
C GLU A 65 -6.20 -15.92 29.03
N GLU A 66 -7.19 -15.21 28.50
CA GLU A 66 -7.55 -15.27 27.07
C GLU A 66 -6.40 -14.74 26.20
N ALA A 67 -5.79 -13.62 26.61
CA ALA A 67 -4.63 -13.08 25.90
C ALA A 67 -3.46 -14.07 25.86
N ARG A 68 -3.18 -14.77 26.96
CA ARG A 68 -2.13 -15.81 27.01
C ARG A 68 -2.47 -16.99 26.10
N THR A 69 -3.74 -17.37 26.04
CA THR A 69 -4.24 -18.44 25.15
C THR A 69 -4.04 -18.07 23.68
N VAL A 70 -4.39 -16.84 23.28
CA VAL A 70 -4.18 -16.37 21.89
C VAL A 70 -2.68 -16.29 21.55
N VAL A 71 -1.83 -15.83 22.48
CA VAL A 71 -0.37 -15.81 22.27
C VAL A 71 0.18 -17.23 22.11
N ALA A 72 -0.31 -18.18 22.90
CA ALA A 72 0.08 -19.59 22.81
C ALA A 72 -0.35 -20.23 21.49
N GLN A 73 -1.59 -19.97 21.04
CA GLN A 73 -2.08 -20.43 19.74
C GLN A 73 -1.25 -19.87 18.59
N THR A 74 -0.80 -18.60 18.68
CA THR A 74 -0.06 -17.94 17.61
C THR A 74 1.43 -18.34 17.55
N ASN A 75 2.09 -18.56 18.70
CA ASN A 75 3.55 -18.74 18.77
C ASN A 75 4.02 -20.16 19.15
N ALA A 76 3.18 -20.95 19.81
CA ALA A 76 3.57 -22.25 20.37
C ALA A 76 2.50 -23.34 20.18
N ASN A 77 1.67 -23.24 19.14
CA ASN A 77 0.63 -24.22 18.81
C ASN A 77 -0.32 -24.55 19.98
N GLY A 78 -0.55 -23.59 20.89
CA GLY A 78 -1.40 -23.73 22.07
C GLY A 78 -0.67 -24.10 23.37
N ASN A 79 0.66 -24.24 23.37
CA ASN A 79 1.39 -24.51 24.60
C ASN A 79 1.58 -23.25 25.47
N LEU A 80 0.81 -23.17 26.56
CA LEU A 80 0.86 -22.05 27.52
C LEU A 80 2.15 -21.99 28.34
N ALA A 81 2.87 -23.12 28.48
CA ALA A 81 4.08 -23.23 29.29
C ALA A 81 5.37 -22.96 28.49
N ASP A 82 5.25 -22.72 27.18
CA ASP A 82 6.40 -22.43 26.34
C ASP A 82 7.09 -21.13 26.80
N PRO A 83 8.43 -21.14 26.99
CA PRO A 83 9.19 -19.95 27.37
C PRO A 83 8.95 -18.74 26.44
N VAL A 84 8.73 -18.98 25.15
CA VAL A 84 8.44 -17.94 24.16
C VAL A 84 7.11 -17.26 24.45
N VAL A 85 6.08 -18.04 24.80
CA VAL A 85 4.75 -17.52 25.13
C VAL A 85 4.79 -16.66 26.38
N ILE A 86 5.50 -17.12 27.42
CA ILE A 86 5.66 -16.38 28.66
C ILE A 86 6.41 -15.06 28.42
N ALA A 87 7.49 -15.10 27.63
CA ALA A 87 8.27 -13.92 27.31
C ALA A 87 7.46 -12.88 26.51
N VAL A 88 6.78 -13.31 25.44
CA VAL A 88 5.97 -12.44 24.58
C VAL A 88 4.78 -11.86 25.35
N PHE A 89 4.10 -12.69 26.16
CA PHE A 89 2.99 -12.23 26.98
C PHE A 89 3.44 -11.18 28.00
N LYS A 90 4.58 -11.42 28.67
CA LYS A 90 5.16 -10.48 29.63
C LYS A 90 5.57 -9.17 28.95
N GLU A 91 6.22 -9.23 27.79
CA GLU A 91 6.58 -8.03 27.01
C GLU A 91 5.35 -7.19 26.67
N ILE A 92 4.24 -7.82 26.28
CA ILE A 92 2.98 -7.13 25.95
C ILE A 92 2.40 -6.45 27.20
N VAL A 93 2.34 -7.14 28.33
CA VAL A 93 1.81 -6.60 29.59
C VAL A 93 2.67 -5.44 30.09
N ASP A 94 3.99 -5.61 30.12
CA ASP A 94 4.94 -4.59 30.58
C ASP A 94 4.86 -3.33 29.69
N THR A 95 4.79 -3.52 28.36
CA THR A 95 4.62 -2.40 27.41
C THR A 95 3.31 -1.67 27.64
N LEU A 96 2.19 -2.39 27.80
CA LEU A 96 0.88 -1.77 27.99
C LEU A 96 0.76 -1.07 29.35
N ASN A 97 1.35 -1.60 30.41
CA ASN A 97 1.38 -0.96 31.71
C ASN A 97 2.19 0.34 31.67
N TRP A 98 3.39 0.30 31.07
CA TRP A 98 4.18 1.50 30.85
C TRP A 98 3.44 2.54 30.01
N GLU A 99 2.69 2.11 28.99
CA GLU A 99 1.89 3.03 28.15
C GLU A 99 0.65 3.58 28.87
N LYS A 100 -0.01 2.80 29.75
CA LYS A 100 -1.13 3.27 30.58
C LYS A 100 -0.69 4.37 31.55
N GLU A 101 0.51 4.27 32.08
CA GLU A 101 1.11 5.30 32.93
C GLU A 101 1.53 6.55 32.13
N ASN A 102 1.80 6.39 30.83
CA ASN A 102 2.24 7.44 29.91
C ASN A 102 1.17 7.80 28.85
N LEU A 103 -0.11 7.79 29.24
CA LEU A 103 -1.22 8.19 28.35
C LEU A 103 -1.11 9.67 27.98
N MET A 104 -0.57 9.94 26.80
CA MET A 104 -0.53 11.30 26.24
C MET A 104 -1.83 11.61 25.52
N THR A 105 -2.48 12.70 25.91
CA THR A 105 -3.57 13.30 25.15
C THR A 105 -3.04 13.78 23.78
N PHE A 106 -3.90 13.88 22.75
CA PHE A 106 -3.51 14.39 21.43
C PHE A 106 -2.80 15.76 21.50
N LYS A 107 -3.25 16.64 22.42
CA LYS A 107 -2.59 17.94 22.68
C LYS A 107 -1.18 17.78 23.27
N GLU A 108 -0.94 16.79 24.12
CA GLU A 108 0.37 16.51 24.72
C GLU A 108 1.32 15.85 23.71
N THR A 109 0.76 15.04 22.80
CA THR A 109 1.51 14.45 21.68
C THR A 109 2.15 15.50 20.79
N ILE A 110 1.44 16.61 20.52
CA ILE A 110 1.95 17.74 19.73
C ILE A 110 2.95 18.59 20.53
N LYS A 111 2.75 18.70 21.86
CA LYS A 111 3.64 19.47 22.75
C LYS A 111 4.98 18.79 22.98
N HIS A 112 5.01 17.47 23.14
CA HIS A 112 6.26 16.75 23.38
C HIS A 112 7.11 16.61 22.10
N PRO A 113 8.38 17.03 22.11
CA PRO A 113 9.21 17.08 20.91
C PRO A 113 9.49 15.69 20.31
N VAL A 114 9.62 14.65 21.14
CA VAL A 114 9.87 13.28 20.70
C VAL A 114 8.62 12.68 20.04
N SER A 115 7.46 12.81 20.70
CA SER A 115 6.17 12.32 20.19
C SER A 115 5.77 13.03 18.89
N ARG A 116 5.96 14.35 18.82
CA ARG A 116 5.76 15.14 17.60
C ARG A 116 6.67 14.67 16.46
N LYS A 117 7.95 14.42 16.72
CA LYS A 117 8.89 13.92 15.71
C LYS A 117 8.45 12.55 15.19
N ARG A 118 8.03 11.64 16.06
CA ARG A 118 7.50 10.32 15.67
C ARG A 118 6.22 10.43 14.85
N LEU A 119 5.30 11.30 15.24
CA LEU A 119 4.07 11.56 14.51
C LEU A 119 4.37 12.11 13.10
N LEU A 120 5.21 13.15 13.00
CA LEU A 120 5.61 13.74 11.71
C LEU A 120 6.30 12.73 10.79
N ILE A 121 7.21 11.91 11.32
CA ILE A 121 7.89 10.86 10.55
C ILE A 121 6.90 9.77 10.14
N GLY A 122 6.00 9.35 11.03
CA GLY A 122 5.01 8.31 10.73
C GLY A 122 3.98 8.74 9.70
N MET A 123 3.66 10.04 9.61
CA MET A 123 2.72 10.57 8.62
C MET A 123 3.35 10.91 7.27
N SER A 124 4.66 11.11 7.21
CA SER A 124 5.34 11.56 5.99
C SER A 124 5.19 10.62 4.77
N PRO A 125 5.02 9.28 4.90
CA PRO A 125 4.86 8.41 3.74
C PRO A 125 3.66 8.75 2.85
N GLY A 126 2.56 9.23 3.44
CA GLY A 126 1.36 9.62 2.70
C GLY A 126 1.65 10.72 1.68
N PRO A 127 2.03 11.93 2.12
CA PRO A 127 2.40 13.03 1.25
C PRO A 127 3.48 12.68 0.22
N PHE A 128 4.55 11.97 0.63
CA PHE A 128 5.62 11.62 -0.30
C PHE A 128 5.15 10.64 -1.39
N SER A 129 4.23 9.74 -1.06
CA SER A 129 3.65 8.83 -2.05
C SER A 129 2.72 9.51 -3.05
N CYS A 130 2.05 10.62 -2.66
CA CYS A 130 1.22 11.41 -3.58
C CYS A 130 2.10 12.27 -4.49
N ILE A 131 3.10 12.95 -3.91
CA ILE A 131 4.07 13.77 -4.67
C ILE A 131 4.87 12.91 -5.65
N ALA A 132 5.10 11.63 -5.33
CA ALA A 132 5.76 10.70 -6.24
C ALA A 132 5.05 10.53 -7.59
N GLY A 133 3.75 10.86 -7.71
CA GLY A 133 3.07 10.99 -9.01
C GLY A 133 2.33 9.76 -9.52
N ASN A 134 2.07 8.75 -8.68
CA ASN A 134 1.31 7.55 -9.07
C ASN A 134 -0.07 7.85 -9.69
N ILE A 135 -0.78 8.81 -9.11
CA ILE A 135 -2.13 9.21 -9.58
C ILE A 135 -2.03 9.79 -11.00
N ILE A 136 -1.06 10.68 -11.23
CA ILE A 136 -0.81 11.27 -12.53
C ILE A 136 -0.47 10.18 -13.56
N ALA A 137 0.47 9.28 -13.25
CA ALA A 137 0.83 8.20 -14.17
C ALA A 137 -0.36 7.30 -14.52
N SER A 138 -1.23 7.00 -13.55
CA SER A 138 -2.44 6.19 -13.78
C SER A 138 -3.47 6.89 -14.67
N TYR A 139 -3.64 8.22 -14.53
CA TYR A 139 -4.57 8.99 -15.37
C TYR A 139 -4.05 9.20 -16.80
N TYR A 140 -2.75 9.41 -16.98
CA TYR A 140 -2.15 9.65 -18.29
C TYR A 140 -1.86 8.38 -19.09
N LEU A 141 -1.91 7.20 -18.46
CA LEU A 141 -1.71 5.92 -19.15
C LEU A 141 -2.66 5.72 -20.35
N GLY A 142 -3.94 6.10 -20.22
CA GLY A 142 -4.92 5.98 -21.31
C GLY A 142 -4.56 6.83 -22.53
N PRO A 143 -4.43 8.16 -22.37
CA PRO A 143 -4.00 9.06 -23.43
C PRO A 143 -2.65 8.71 -24.08
N GLU A 144 -1.67 8.23 -23.31
CA GLU A 144 -0.39 7.79 -23.87
C GLU A 144 -0.53 6.51 -24.71
N LEU A 145 -1.36 5.56 -24.27
CA LEU A 145 -1.66 4.36 -25.06
C LEU A 145 -2.41 4.73 -26.36
N ASP A 146 -3.31 5.70 -26.32
CA ASP A 146 -3.98 6.24 -27.52
C ASP A 146 -2.96 6.85 -28.48
N THR A 147 -2.01 7.63 -27.95
CA THR A 147 -0.91 8.25 -28.71
C THR A 147 0.00 7.19 -29.33
N ALA A 148 0.19 6.04 -28.68
CA ALA A 148 0.91 4.88 -29.21
C ALA A 148 0.17 4.13 -30.34
N GLY A 149 -1.04 4.57 -30.70
CA GLY A 149 -1.89 3.91 -31.68
C GLY A 149 -2.70 2.74 -31.12
N ILE A 150 -2.76 2.60 -29.79
CA ILE A 150 -3.57 1.59 -29.08
C ILE A 150 -4.92 2.24 -28.72
N THR A 151 -5.74 2.47 -29.74
CA THR A 151 -7.04 3.14 -29.61
C THR A 151 -8.19 2.19 -29.27
N SER A 152 -7.96 0.88 -29.36
CA SER A 152 -8.99 -0.11 -29.01
C SER A 152 -9.14 -0.21 -27.49
N TYR A 153 -10.36 0.03 -27.00
CA TYR A 153 -10.73 -0.15 -25.59
C TYR A 153 -10.24 -1.50 -25.01
N ASN A 154 -10.43 -2.60 -25.75
CA ASN A 154 -9.98 -3.93 -25.33
C ASN A 154 -8.44 -4.05 -25.21
N GLN A 155 -7.69 -3.32 -26.02
CA GLN A 155 -6.22 -3.33 -25.96
C GLN A 155 -5.71 -2.48 -24.80
N GLN A 156 -6.35 -1.34 -24.51
CA GLN A 156 -6.05 -0.54 -23.32
C GLN A 156 -6.33 -1.30 -22.02
N LEU A 157 -7.44 -2.04 -21.94
CA LEU A 157 -7.72 -2.90 -20.78
C LEU A 157 -6.67 -4.00 -20.63
N LYS A 158 -6.24 -4.63 -21.74
CA LYS A 158 -5.14 -5.61 -21.70
C LYS A 158 -3.85 -4.99 -21.18
N ALA A 159 -3.49 -3.79 -21.65
CA ALA A 159 -2.31 -3.08 -21.16
C ALA A 159 -2.41 -2.77 -19.65
N ASN A 160 -3.59 -2.38 -19.17
CA ASN A 160 -3.83 -2.15 -17.74
C ASN A 160 -3.68 -3.45 -16.91
N VAL A 161 -4.16 -4.60 -17.41
CA VAL A 161 -3.95 -5.90 -16.74
C VAL A 161 -2.45 -6.24 -16.69
N VAL A 162 -1.73 -6.09 -17.79
CA VAL A 162 -0.27 -6.34 -17.84
C VAL A 162 0.47 -5.42 -16.87
N LEU A 163 0.07 -4.14 -16.80
CA LEU A 163 0.63 -3.19 -15.84
C LEU A 163 0.41 -3.66 -14.39
N ASN A 164 -0.79 -4.14 -14.04
CA ASN A 164 -1.07 -4.66 -12.71
C ASN A 164 -0.25 -5.93 -12.38
N VAL A 165 -0.07 -6.83 -13.36
CA VAL A 165 0.80 -8.02 -13.19
C VAL A 165 2.26 -7.58 -12.95
N TRP A 166 2.74 -6.62 -13.72
CA TRP A 166 4.07 -6.04 -13.55
C TRP A 166 4.24 -5.42 -12.16
N CYS A 167 3.27 -4.60 -11.73
CA CYS A 167 3.25 -3.98 -10.41
C CYS A 167 3.24 -5.01 -9.28
N LEU A 168 2.50 -6.12 -9.45
CA LEU A 168 2.50 -7.21 -8.48
C LEU A 168 3.89 -7.86 -8.37
N GLY A 169 4.54 -8.16 -9.50
CA GLY A 169 5.91 -8.69 -9.51
C GLY A 169 6.90 -7.74 -8.82
N CYS A 170 6.80 -6.45 -9.13
CA CYS A 170 7.58 -5.38 -8.50
C CYS A 170 7.30 -5.25 -6.99
N ALA A 171 6.04 -5.33 -6.56
CA ALA A 171 5.68 -5.27 -5.14
C ALA A 171 6.26 -6.46 -4.37
N LEU A 172 6.18 -7.67 -4.92
CA LEU A 172 6.79 -8.87 -4.33
C LEU A 172 8.31 -8.72 -4.20
N ALA A 173 8.99 -8.26 -5.25
CA ALA A 173 10.42 -7.97 -5.19
C ALA A 173 10.74 -6.88 -4.15
N GLY A 174 9.91 -5.84 -4.07
CA GLY A 174 10.02 -4.76 -3.11
C GLY A 174 9.92 -5.21 -1.65
N THR A 175 8.99 -6.13 -1.35
CA THR A 175 8.89 -6.68 0.02
C THR A 175 10.16 -7.40 0.46
N GLN A 176 10.82 -8.14 -0.45
CA GLN A 176 12.10 -8.80 -0.18
C GLN A 176 13.23 -7.78 -0.03
N LEU A 177 13.25 -6.74 -0.87
CA LEU A 177 14.25 -5.67 -0.81
C LEU A 177 14.17 -4.90 0.51
N ILE A 178 12.96 -4.56 0.95
CA ILE A 178 12.73 -3.83 2.22
C ILE A 178 13.16 -4.68 3.42
N ALA A 179 12.94 -6.00 3.37
CA ALA A 179 13.37 -6.91 4.42
C ALA A 179 14.90 -6.99 4.53
N ARG A 180 15.62 -6.95 3.41
CA ARG A 180 17.09 -7.09 3.38
C ARG A 180 17.84 -5.77 3.56
N TRP A 181 17.45 -4.72 2.85
CA TRP A 181 18.16 -3.43 2.82
C TRP A 181 17.56 -2.41 3.80
N GLY A 182 16.36 -2.67 4.32
CA GLY A 182 15.65 -1.75 5.19
C GLY A 182 14.79 -0.73 4.42
N ARG A 183 14.01 0.04 5.18
CA ARG A 183 12.93 0.89 4.64
C ARG A 183 13.47 2.16 3.97
N LYS A 184 14.35 2.88 4.66
CA LYS A 184 14.90 4.17 4.23
C LYS A 184 15.69 4.10 2.91
N PRO A 185 16.68 3.19 2.73
CA PRO A 185 17.43 3.15 1.47
C PRO A 185 16.57 2.70 0.29
N THR A 186 15.62 1.78 0.52
CA THR A 186 14.66 1.35 -0.51
C THR A 186 13.77 2.50 -0.98
N ALA A 187 13.28 3.34 -0.05
CA ALA A 187 12.49 4.52 -0.38
C ALA A 187 13.30 5.56 -1.17
N LEU A 188 14.54 5.83 -0.77
CA LEU A 188 15.41 6.79 -1.46
C LEU A 188 15.77 6.32 -2.87
N LEU A 189 16.13 5.04 -3.03
CA LEU A 189 16.45 4.47 -4.34
C LEU A 189 15.25 4.53 -5.27
N SER A 190 14.07 4.10 -4.81
CA SER A 190 12.83 4.19 -5.58
C SER A 190 12.52 5.63 -5.96
N GLN A 191 12.66 6.59 -5.03
CA GLN A 191 12.39 8.00 -5.32
C GLN A 191 13.35 8.57 -6.39
N CYS A 192 14.64 8.23 -6.33
CA CYS A 192 15.59 8.64 -7.38
C CYS A 192 15.18 8.08 -8.75
N LEU A 193 14.81 6.81 -8.82
CA LEU A 193 14.36 6.16 -10.05
C LEU A 193 13.07 6.78 -10.59
N LEU A 194 12.10 7.09 -9.73
CA LEU A 194 10.85 7.75 -10.10
C LEU A 194 11.10 9.15 -10.69
N ILE A 195 11.98 9.93 -10.06
CA ILE A 195 12.39 11.25 -10.57
C ILE A 195 13.02 11.11 -11.95
N THR A 196 13.94 10.16 -12.14
CA THR A 196 14.55 9.90 -13.45
C THR A 196 13.51 9.51 -14.50
N CYS A 197 12.57 8.63 -14.16
CA CYS A 197 11.48 8.26 -15.08
C CYS A 197 10.61 9.46 -15.46
N LEU A 198 10.24 10.33 -14.51
CA LEU A 198 9.44 11.53 -14.81
C LEU A 198 10.18 12.51 -15.72
N PHE A 199 11.49 12.70 -15.54
CA PHE A 199 12.29 13.52 -16.45
C PHE A 199 12.36 12.93 -17.86
N ILE A 200 12.47 11.60 -17.97
CA ILE A 200 12.48 10.93 -19.28
C ILE A 200 11.12 11.08 -19.96
N ILE A 201 10.01 10.82 -19.24
CA ILE A 201 8.65 10.98 -19.77
C ILE A 201 8.44 12.42 -20.23
N GLY A 202 8.72 13.41 -19.38
CA GLY A 202 8.58 14.82 -19.76
C GLY A 202 9.45 15.23 -20.95
N GLY A 203 10.65 14.66 -21.09
CA GLY A 203 11.52 14.87 -22.25
C GLY A 203 10.97 14.24 -23.54
N LEU A 204 10.43 13.02 -23.45
CA LEU A 204 9.81 12.31 -24.56
C LEU A 204 8.51 12.99 -25.00
N SER A 205 7.65 13.40 -24.07
CA SER A 205 6.42 14.14 -24.36
C SER A 205 6.72 15.49 -25.04
N LYS A 206 7.79 16.19 -24.65
CA LYS A 206 8.20 17.43 -25.35
C LYS A 206 8.65 17.17 -26.78
N MET A 207 9.49 16.15 -26.99
CA MET A 207 9.93 15.75 -28.33
C MET A 207 8.76 15.37 -29.24
N TYR A 208 7.71 14.77 -28.68
CA TYR A 208 6.46 14.49 -29.37
C TYR A 208 5.68 15.76 -29.72
N ALA A 209 5.56 16.71 -28.79
CA ALA A 209 4.89 17.98 -29.01
C ALA A 209 5.57 18.86 -30.08
N ASP A 210 6.90 18.84 -30.16
CA ASP A 210 7.67 19.62 -31.13
C ASP A 210 7.62 19.02 -32.56
N ASN A 211 7.34 17.72 -32.72
CA ASN A 211 7.22 17.04 -34.03
C ASN A 211 6.06 16.03 -34.09
N PRO A 212 4.80 16.49 -34.18
CA PRO A 212 3.61 15.62 -34.16
C PRO A 212 3.57 14.61 -35.32
N ASP A 213 3.98 15.01 -36.52
CA ASP A 213 3.91 14.18 -37.74
C ASP A 213 5.14 13.29 -37.97
N GLY A 214 6.21 13.48 -37.18
CA GLY A 214 7.50 12.80 -37.33
C GLY A 214 7.87 11.86 -36.17
N ALA A 215 6.99 11.70 -35.19
CA ALA A 215 7.24 10.85 -34.03
C ALA A 215 7.46 9.39 -34.46
N SER A 216 8.71 8.93 -34.38
CA SER A 216 9.04 7.53 -34.63
C SER A 216 8.24 6.65 -33.67
N LYS A 217 7.64 5.56 -34.17
CA LYS A 217 6.91 4.59 -33.35
C LYS A 217 7.73 4.17 -32.11
N GLY A 218 9.05 4.05 -32.25
CA GLY A 218 9.96 3.71 -31.16
C GLY A 218 9.98 4.73 -30.00
N LEU A 219 9.73 6.01 -30.27
CA LEU A 219 9.66 7.06 -29.25
C LEU A 219 8.42 6.86 -28.37
N VAL A 220 7.27 6.61 -29.00
CA VAL A 220 5.98 6.47 -28.30
C VAL A 220 5.91 5.15 -27.52
N TYR A 221 6.38 4.04 -28.11
CA TYR A 221 6.52 2.78 -27.36
C TYR A 221 7.55 2.89 -26.22
N GLY A 222 8.59 3.72 -26.41
CA GLY A 222 9.57 4.03 -25.37
C GLY A 222 8.94 4.73 -24.18
N ASP A 223 8.07 5.71 -24.42
CA ASP A 223 7.40 6.44 -23.34
C ASP A 223 6.44 5.55 -22.53
N VAL A 224 5.64 4.72 -23.22
CA VAL A 224 4.79 3.71 -22.57
C VAL A 224 5.65 2.75 -21.72
N ALA A 225 6.82 2.32 -22.21
CA ALA A 225 7.71 1.46 -21.43
C ALA A 225 8.25 2.17 -20.17
N VAL A 226 8.57 3.46 -20.25
CA VAL A 226 9.03 4.25 -19.09
C VAL A 226 7.88 4.46 -18.09
N MET A 227 6.64 4.61 -18.54
CA MET A 227 5.47 4.62 -17.64
C MET A 227 5.31 3.31 -16.87
N PHE A 228 5.49 2.16 -17.54
CA PHE A 228 5.45 0.86 -16.88
C PHE A 228 6.57 0.73 -15.84
N LEU A 229 7.79 1.19 -16.16
CA LEU A 229 8.91 1.21 -15.22
C LEU A 229 8.64 2.12 -14.02
N PHE A 230 8.09 3.31 -14.25
CA PHE A 230 7.69 4.24 -13.20
C PHE A 230 6.72 3.57 -12.22
N GLN A 231 5.67 2.92 -12.73
CA GLN A 231 4.68 2.23 -11.89
C GLN A 231 5.29 1.05 -11.13
N GLY A 232 6.25 0.35 -11.74
CA GLY A 232 7.01 -0.72 -11.10
C GLY A 232 7.89 -0.21 -9.95
N PHE A 233 8.66 0.86 -10.16
CA PHE A 233 9.50 1.46 -9.13
C PHE A 233 8.69 2.02 -7.97
N TYR A 234 7.52 2.59 -8.25
CA TYR A 234 6.58 3.03 -7.23
C TYR A 234 6.10 1.84 -6.38
N SER A 235 5.72 0.74 -7.05
CA SER A 235 5.21 -0.47 -6.39
C SER A 235 6.27 -1.17 -5.51
N ILE A 236 7.55 -1.07 -5.86
CA ILE A 236 8.66 -1.65 -5.08
C ILE A 236 8.79 -1.04 -3.68
N ALA A 237 8.64 0.28 -3.54
CA ALA A 237 8.88 0.97 -2.27
C ALA A 237 7.62 1.55 -1.65
N TRP A 238 6.89 2.39 -2.38
CA TRP A 238 5.83 3.21 -1.79
C TRP A 238 4.59 2.38 -1.40
N THR A 239 4.20 1.41 -2.22
CA THR A 239 3.06 0.53 -1.93
C THR A 239 3.20 -0.20 -0.58
N PRO A 240 4.34 -0.87 -0.26
CA PRO A 240 4.53 -1.45 1.06
C PRO A 240 4.83 -0.44 2.17
N LEU A 241 5.61 0.62 1.90
CA LEU A 241 5.99 1.58 2.94
C LEU A 241 4.79 2.36 3.50
N LEU A 242 3.80 2.69 2.65
CA LEU A 242 2.62 3.46 3.03
C LEU A 242 1.87 2.84 4.21
N TYR A 243 1.76 1.51 4.24
CA TYR A 243 0.98 0.80 5.26
C TYR A 243 1.86 0.23 6.38
N LEU A 244 3.13 -0.09 6.09
CA LEU A 244 4.03 -0.71 7.06
C LEU A 244 4.74 0.32 7.95
N TYR A 245 5.12 1.46 7.39
CA TYR A 245 5.96 2.43 8.11
C TYR A 245 5.23 3.21 9.21
N PRO A 246 3.99 3.71 9.02
CA PRO A 246 3.26 4.41 10.08
C PRO A 246 3.09 3.58 11.37
N PRO A 247 2.64 2.31 11.35
CA PRO A 247 2.50 1.51 12.57
C PRO A 247 3.84 1.12 13.20
N GLU A 248 4.93 0.98 12.42
CA GLU A 248 6.29 0.70 12.95
C GLU A 248 6.86 1.88 13.76
N VAL A 249 6.54 3.13 13.39
CA VAL A 249 7.11 4.33 14.04
C VAL A 249 6.24 4.82 15.22
N MET A 250 4.94 4.56 15.20
CA MET A 250 4.00 5.07 16.20
C MET A 250 3.87 4.13 17.42
N ASN A 251 4.04 4.69 18.64
CA ASN A 251 3.70 4.02 19.90
C ASN A 251 2.19 3.80 20.03
N TYR A 252 1.74 2.81 20.79
CA TYR A 252 0.32 2.40 20.85
C TYR A 252 -0.62 3.55 21.25
N ALA A 253 -0.22 4.36 22.24
CA ALA A 253 -1.00 5.51 22.72
C ALA A 253 -1.32 6.54 21.61
N ILE A 254 -0.39 6.73 20.66
CA ILE A 254 -0.53 7.70 19.57
C ILE A 254 -0.96 6.99 18.28
N ARG A 255 -0.80 5.67 18.18
CA ARG A 255 -0.97 4.89 16.93
C ARG A 255 -2.37 5.04 16.34
N ALA A 256 -3.43 5.00 17.13
CA ALA A 256 -4.79 5.17 16.61
C ALA A 256 -4.97 6.55 15.94
N ASN A 257 -4.62 7.62 16.66
CA ASN A 257 -4.72 8.99 16.14
C ASN A 257 -3.73 9.27 15.00
N GLY A 258 -2.53 8.73 15.08
CA GLY A 258 -1.49 8.89 14.07
C GLY A 258 -1.82 8.14 12.78
N LEU A 259 -2.38 6.93 12.86
CA LEU A 259 -2.87 6.21 11.68
C LEU A 259 -4.07 6.92 11.03
N ALA A 260 -5.00 7.42 11.85
CA ALA A 260 -6.12 8.22 11.35
C ALA A 260 -5.63 9.47 10.61
N PHE A 261 -4.65 10.18 11.18
CA PHE A 261 -4.11 11.40 10.59
C PHE A 261 -3.20 11.13 9.38
N SER A 262 -2.44 10.04 9.38
CA SER A 262 -1.71 9.55 8.20
C SER A 262 -2.65 9.21 7.05
N SER A 263 -3.78 8.56 7.36
CA SER A 263 -4.81 8.24 6.37
C SER A 263 -5.50 9.51 5.86
N PHE A 264 -5.79 10.47 6.74
CA PHE A 264 -6.33 11.77 6.36
C PHE A 264 -5.37 12.52 5.41
N MET A 265 -4.08 12.59 5.74
CA MET A 265 -3.08 13.25 4.87
C MET A 265 -2.95 12.57 3.51
N LEU A 266 -2.97 11.23 3.47
CA LEU A 266 -2.96 10.49 2.20
C LEU A 266 -4.17 10.87 1.34
N ASN A 267 -5.37 10.86 1.90
CA ASN A 267 -6.59 11.20 1.14
C ASN A 267 -6.71 12.69 0.80
N ALA A 268 -6.16 13.58 1.62
CA ALA A 268 -6.21 15.02 1.37
C ALA A 268 -5.24 15.45 0.26
N LEU A 269 -4.21 14.66 -0.04
CA LEU A 269 -3.18 14.94 -1.04
C LEU A 269 -3.27 14.05 -2.29
N ALA A 270 -4.14 13.06 -2.28
CA ALA A 270 -4.45 12.21 -3.43
C ALA A 270 -5.50 12.90 -4.33
#